data_AF-A0AA36I116-F1
#
_entry.id   AF-A0AA36I116-F1
#
_cell.length_a   1.000
_cell.length_b   1.000
_cell.length_c   1.000
_cell.angle_alpha   90.00
_cell.angle_beta   90.00
_cell.angle_gamma   90.00
#
_symmetry.space_group_name_H-M   'P 1'
#
loop_
_entity.id
_entity.type
_entity.pdbx_description
1 polymer ?
#
loop_
_entity_poly.entity_id
_entity_poly.type
_entity_poly.pdbx_seq_one_letter_code
_entity_poly.pdbx_strand_id
1 'polypeptide(L)'
;MLGRAMVLLGSAWALYRPGTAEPEILDLGLTEAEVEDILANCPEDAPEWYFIPMLQESDTDVSRYPLEVRRQLSKLGSYIFGPSTIYSEKCPLYVHEENATQRHHENMKDLMEMRFGWLLQRVEAQLARAVAPEPIEWMSYPYLKMHRGDCLDDLPQQFRKLALQVAPPHRDMQYTIYLENKQQDAQTLTFTLPIKVPSGGAGLRMFEAWMDKKIQRLVGQKGNVLPVGKNSNAYVSQLPFQDVEYLPGRMLLFSGDQMHAVSPYKNPVSSDRRIVLQGHGILLNGTWKLFG
;
A
#
# COMPACT_ATOMS: atom_id res chain seq x y z
N MET A 1 -3.46 -21.70 -50.17
CA MET A 1 -4.40 -20.66 -49.70
C MET A 1 -5.07 -21.13 -48.41
N LEU A 2 -4.47 -20.87 -47.27
CA LEU A 2 -5.13 -21.00 -45.96
C LEU A 2 -4.61 -19.83 -45.12
N GLY A 3 -5.38 -18.75 -45.14
CA GLY A 3 -5.10 -17.53 -44.40
C GLY A 3 -5.23 -17.81 -42.91
N ARG A 4 -4.14 -17.60 -42.18
CA ARG A 4 -4.19 -17.44 -40.72
C ARG A 4 -4.93 -16.14 -40.44
N ALA A 5 -6.16 -16.26 -39.95
CA ALA A 5 -6.86 -15.16 -39.32
C ALA A 5 -6.06 -14.76 -38.07
N MET A 6 -5.32 -13.67 -38.17
CA MET A 6 -4.72 -12.98 -37.03
C MET A 6 -5.88 -12.29 -36.32
N VAL A 7 -6.43 -12.95 -35.30
CA VAL A 7 -7.42 -12.32 -34.41
C VAL A 7 -6.64 -11.26 -33.62
N LEU A 8 -6.75 -10.02 -34.07
CA LEU A 8 -6.43 -8.84 -33.26
C LEU A 8 -7.39 -8.83 -32.06
N LEU A 9 -6.99 -9.48 -30.96
CA LEU A 9 -7.58 -9.27 -29.65
C LEU A 9 -7.12 -7.90 -29.15
N GLY A 10 -7.68 -6.85 -29.74
CA GLY A 10 -7.61 -5.50 -29.23
C GLY A 10 -8.61 -5.34 -28.09
N SER A 11 -8.12 -5.39 -26.86
CA SER A 11 -8.61 -4.63 -25.69
C SER A 11 -7.93 -5.15 -24.43
N ALA A 12 -7.55 -4.23 -23.54
CA ALA A 12 -6.71 -4.37 -22.36
C ALA A 12 -7.24 -5.30 -21.24
N TRP A 13 -8.16 -6.21 -21.53
CA TRP A 13 -8.80 -7.13 -20.59
C TRP A 13 -7.90 -8.26 -20.06
N ALA A 14 -6.61 -8.25 -20.37
CA ALA A 14 -5.65 -9.22 -19.83
C ALA A 14 -5.17 -8.84 -18.41
N LEU A 15 -5.37 -7.59 -17.97
CA LEU A 15 -4.80 -7.07 -16.73
C LEU A 15 -5.55 -7.47 -15.45
N TYR A 16 -6.81 -7.88 -15.56
CA TYR A 16 -7.68 -8.12 -14.40
C TYR A 16 -8.57 -9.34 -14.61
N ARG A 17 -7.98 -10.48 -14.99
CA ARG A 17 -8.70 -11.75 -14.80
C ARG A 17 -8.46 -12.22 -13.38
N PRO A 18 -9.52 -12.42 -12.57
CA PRO A 18 -9.42 -13.29 -11.40
C PRO A 18 -8.72 -14.59 -11.81
N GLY A 19 -7.50 -14.81 -11.31
CA GLY A 19 -6.68 -15.99 -11.63
C GLY A 19 -5.41 -15.79 -12.45
N THR A 20 -5.08 -14.60 -12.94
CA THR A 20 -3.69 -14.30 -13.38
C THR A 20 -2.93 -13.71 -12.20
N ALA A 21 -2.00 -14.49 -11.64
CA ALA A 21 -1.41 -14.23 -10.33
C ALA A 21 -0.39 -13.08 -10.30
N GLU A 22 0.14 -12.66 -11.45
CA GLU A 22 1.28 -11.74 -11.53
C GLU A 22 0.84 -10.28 -11.55
N PRO A 23 1.40 -9.41 -10.67
CA PRO A 23 1.19 -7.98 -10.77
C PRO A 23 1.82 -7.43 -12.05
N GLU A 24 1.25 -6.35 -12.58
CA GLU A 24 1.87 -5.61 -13.67
C GLU A 24 2.98 -4.70 -13.11
N ILE A 25 4.08 -4.60 -13.84
CA ILE A 25 5.21 -3.74 -13.50
C ILE A 25 5.33 -2.64 -14.56
N LEU A 26 5.09 -1.40 -14.15
CA LEU A 26 5.15 -0.21 -14.99
C LEU A 26 6.46 0.53 -14.69
N ASP A 27 7.36 0.63 -15.67
CA ASP A 27 8.59 1.39 -15.52
C ASP A 27 8.32 2.89 -15.76
N LEU A 28 8.54 3.73 -14.75
CA LEU A 28 8.36 5.18 -14.85
C LEU A 28 9.59 5.86 -15.46
N GLY A 29 10.69 5.13 -15.68
CA GLY A 29 11.93 5.68 -16.22
C GLY A 29 12.56 6.74 -15.31
N LEU A 30 12.42 6.58 -13.98
CA LEU A 30 13.04 7.51 -13.03
C LEU A 30 14.56 7.38 -13.10
N THR A 31 15.24 8.51 -13.20
CA THR A 31 16.70 8.58 -13.11
C THR A 31 17.15 8.57 -11.65
N GLU A 32 18.42 8.23 -11.40
CA GLU A 32 19.00 8.33 -10.05
C GLU A 32 18.87 9.74 -9.47
N ALA A 33 19.12 10.78 -10.29
CA ALA A 33 18.99 12.17 -9.88
C ALA A 33 17.56 12.55 -9.47
N GLU A 34 16.56 12.01 -10.16
CA GLU A 34 15.15 12.22 -9.80
C GLU A 34 14.77 11.48 -8.52
N VAL A 35 15.31 10.28 -8.28
CA VAL A 35 15.12 9.59 -7.00
C VAL A 35 15.74 10.41 -5.86
N GLU A 36 16.96 10.91 -6.03
CA GLU A 36 17.60 11.77 -5.03
C GLU A 36 16.84 13.09 -4.81
N ASP A 37 16.27 13.68 -5.86
CA ASP A 37 15.40 14.86 -5.75
C ASP A 37 14.13 14.58 -4.91
N ILE A 38 13.48 13.42 -5.13
CA ILE A 38 12.33 13.02 -4.32
C ILE A 38 12.73 12.89 -2.84
N LEU A 39 13.87 12.26 -2.57
CA LEU A 39 14.37 12.06 -1.21
C LEU A 39 14.76 13.39 -0.54
N ALA A 40 15.35 14.32 -1.29
CA ALA A 40 15.71 15.65 -0.80
C ALA A 40 14.48 16.51 -0.45
N ASN A 41 13.39 16.37 -1.21
CA ASN A 41 12.13 17.07 -0.97
C ASN A 41 11.22 16.38 0.07
N CYS A 42 11.61 15.21 0.56
CA CYS A 42 10.89 14.46 1.58
C CYS A 42 11.83 14.05 2.75
N PRO A 43 12.47 15.03 3.43
CA PRO A 43 13.44 14.70 4.46
C PRO A 43 12.77 13.96 5.62
N GLU A 44 13.49 13.02 6.25
CA GLU A 44 12.91 12.09 7.23
C GLU A 44 12.43 12.77 8.52
N ASP A 45 12.91 13.97 8.78
CA ASP A 45 12.59 14.83 9.92
C ASP A 45 11.59 15.94 9.55
N ALA A 46 11.03 15.93 8.35
CA ALA A 46 10.02 16.90 7.95
C ALA A 46 8.80 16.81 8.90
N PRO A 47 8.33 17.94 9.47
CA PRO A 47 7.21 17.94 10.42
C PRO A 47 5.88 17.46 9.79
N GLU A 48 5.81 17.37 8.47
CA GLU A 48 4.66 16.91 7.71
C GLU A 48 4.54 15.39 7.68
N TRP A 49 5.58 14.65 8.06
CA TRP A 49 5.48 13.22 8.31
C TRP A 49 4.68 12.96 9.58
N TYR A 50 3.62 12.17 9.46
CA TYR A 50 2.92 11.64 10.63
C TYR A 50 3.27 10.17 10.85
N PHE A 51 3.51 9.82 12.12
CA PHE A 51 3.90 8.49 12.53
C PHE A 51 2.69 7.61 12.84
N ILE A 52 2.74 6.37 12.36
CA ILE A 52 1.68 5.39 12.48
C ILE A 52 2.28 4.15 13.13
N PRO A 53 1.94 3.87 14.40
CA PRO A 53 2.44 2.69 15.08
C PRO A 53 1.94 1.43 14.37
N MET A 54 2.86 0.50 14.12
CA MET A 54 2.58 -0.76 13.42
C MET A 54 1.79 -1.74 14.29
N LEU A 55 1.96 -1.64 15.62
CA LEU A 55 1.20 -2.40 16.59
C LEU A 55 0.16 -1.49 17.23
N GLN A 56 -1.08 -1.57 16.74
CA GLN A 56 -2.21 -1.09 17.53
C GLN A 56 -2.43 -2.07 18.69
N GLU A 57 -2.79 -1.57 19.87
CA GLU A 57 -2.98 -2.38 21.10
C GLU A 57 -3.95 -3.56 20.92
N SER A 58 -4.77 -3.54 19.86
CA SER A 58 -5.72 -4.59 19.49
C SER A 58 -5.12 -5.80 18.77
N ASP A 59 -4.00 -5.65 18.06
CA ASP A 59 -3.58 -6.63 17.03
C ASP A 59 -2.58 -7.66 17.55
N THR A 60 -1.87 -7.30 18.60
CA THR A 60 -1.11 -8.20 19.45
C THR A 60 -1.29 -7.72 20.87
N ASP A 61 -1.46 -8.63 21.82
CA ASP A 61 -1.54 -8.30 23.24
C ASP A 61 -0.15 -7.84 23.71
N VAL A 62 0.29 -6.66 23.24
CA VAL A 62 1.58 -6.05 23.54
C VAL A 62 1.72 -5.79 25.02
N SER A 63 0.60 -5.72 25.75
CA SER A 63 0.55 -5.62 27.21
C SER A 63 1.25 -6.78 27.92
N ARG A 64 1.40 -7.94 27.26
CA ARG A 64 2.15 -9.10 27.77
C ARG A 64 3.66 -8.90 27.78
N TYR A 65 4.18 -7.90 27.06
CA TYR A 65 5.61 -7.64 27.03
C TYR A 65 6.04 -6.65 28.12
N PRO A 66 7.29 -6.75 28.62
CA PRO A 66 7.87 -5.76 29.53
C PRO A 66 7.74 -4.33 28.96
N LEU A 67 7.62 -3.33 29.85
CA LEU A 67 7.45 -1.92 29.45
C LEU A 67 8.54 -1.43 28.48
N GLU A 68 9.78 -1.86 28.67
CA GLU A 68 10.89 -1.49 27.80
C GLU A 68 10.71 -2.02 26.38
N VAL A 69 10.29 -3.28 26.25
CA VAL A 69 9.97 -3.86 24.93
C VAL A 69 8.81 -3.10 24.29
N ARG A 70 7.77 -2.74 25.05
CA ARG A 70 6.66 -1.93 24.52
C ARG A 70 7.12 -0.57 24.00
N ARG A 71 8.03 0.11 24.71
CA ARG A 71 8.63 1.39 24.27
C ARG A 71 9.45 1.26 23.00
N GLN A 72 10.13 0.13 22.81
CA GLN A 72 10.86 -0.14 21.57
C GLN A 72 9.91 -0.48 20.43
N LEU A 73 8.91 -1.33 20.68
CA LEU A 73 7.89 -1.68 19.71
C LEU A 73 7.03 -0.48 19.30
N SER A 74 6.81 0.51 20.18
CA SER A 74 6.10 1.75 19.81
C SER A 74 6.88 2.63 18.84
N LYS A 75 8.18 2.41 18.67
CA LYS A 75 8.98 3.04 17.62
C LYS A 75 8.83 2.32 16.27
N LEU A 76 8.25 1.11 16.26
CA LEU A 76 7.91 0.40 15.03
C LEU A 76 6.67 1.01 14.43
N GLY A 77 6.82 1.53 13.23
CA GLY A 77 5.72 2.17 12.54
C GLY A 77 6.03 2.47 11.10
N SER A 78 5.09 3.17 10.50
CA SER A 78 5.25 3.81 9.20
C SER A 78 5.16 5.30 9.41
N TYR A 79 5.92 6.05 8.64
CA TYR A 79 5.70 7.47 8.47
C TYR A 79 4.91 7.64 7.18
N ILE A 80 3.90 8.51 7.18
CA ILE A 80 3.16 8.87 5.97
C ILE A 80 3.29 10.36 5.69
N PHE A 81 3.45 10.68 4.41
CA PHE A 81 3.46 12.04 3.89
C PHE A 81 2.46 12.08 2.72
N GLY A 82 1.38 12.83 2.89
CA GLY A 82 0.33 13.00 1.89
C GLY A 82 -1.07 12.87 2.48
N PRO A 83 -2.13 13.11 1.67
CA PRO A 83 -3.52 13.05 2.14
C PRO A 83 -4.03 11.59 2.14
N SER A 84 -3.60 10.77 3.10
CA SER A 84 -4.08 9.38 3.17
C SER A 84 -5.47 9.30 3.83
N THR A 85 -6.42 8.69 3.14
CA THR A 85 -7.83 8.51 3.57
C THR A 85 -8.03 7.59 4.78
N ILE A 86 -6.99 6.88 5.22
CA ILE A 86 -7.07 5.86 6.29
C ILE A 86 -7.47 6.44 7.67
N TYR A 87 -7.46 7.76 7.88
CA TYR A 87 -7.43 8.34 9.23
C TYR A 87 -8.60 9.20 9.70
N SER A 88 -9.76 9.20 9.04
CA SER A 88 -10.90 10.03 9.51
C SER A 88 -11.67 9.48 10.72
N GLU A 89 -11.75 8.16 10.96
CA GLU A 89 -12.65 7.62 12.01
C GLU A 89 -11.97 6.99 13.23
N LYS A 90 -10.72 6.53 13.13
CA LYS A 90 -10.05 5.75 14.20
C LYS A 90 -8.76 6.36 14.73
N CYS A 91 -8.32 7.52 14.25
CA CYS A 91 -7.18 8.22 14.83
C CYS A 91 -7.67 9.21 15.90
N PRO A 92 -7.63 8.90 17.20
CA PRO A 92 -8.07 9.83 18.25
C PRO A 92 -7.30 11.18 18.26
N LEU A 93 -6.25 11.31 17.45
CA LEU A 93 -5.53 12.58 17.24
C LEU A 93 -6.27 13.57 16.32
N TYR A 94 -7.25 13.14 15.51
CA TYR A 94 -7.90 14.01 14.49
C TYR A 94 -9.44 14.05 14.55
N VAL A 95 -10.08 13.32 15.46
CA VAL A 95 -11.55 13.08 15.45
C VAL A 95 -12.37 14.19 16.16
N HIS A 96 -11.81 15.37 16.41
CA HIS A 96 -12.55 16.43 17.13
C HIS A 96 -13.08 17.57 16.26
N GLU A 97 -12.61 17.74 15.01
CA GLU A 97 -13.14 18.76 14.10
C GLU A 97 -13.09 18.28 12.64
N GLU A 98 -14.25 18.05 12.02
CA GLU A 98 -14.36 17.71 10.58
C GLU A 98 -13.57 18.69 9.68
N ASN A 99 -13.55 19.96 10.08
CA ASN A 99 -12.82 21.03 9.40
C ASN A 99 -11.28 20.87 9.47
N ALA A 100 -10.74 20.24 10.51
CA ALA A 100 -9.30 20.07 10.67
C ALA A 100 -8.76 18.97 9.74
N THR A 101 -9.49 17.86 9.59
CA THR A 101 -9.14 16.76 8.69
C THR A 101 -9.20 17.21 7.22
N GLN A 102 -10.26 17.91 6.83
CA GLN A 102 -10.37 18.44 5.47
C GLN A 102 -9.24 19.43 5.15
N ARG A 103 -8.97 20.37 6.06
CA ARG A 103 -7.87 21.34 5.88
C ARG A 103 -6.51 20.66 5.82
N HIS A 104 -6.28 19.63 6.62
CA HIS A 104 -5.05 18.84 6.54
C HIS A 104 -4.91 18.15 5.17
N HIS A 105 -5.98 17.54 4.66
CA HIS A 105 -5.97 16.93 3.33
C HIS A 105 -5.69 17.95 2.22
N GLU A 106 -6.33 19.12 2.25
CA GLU A 106 -6.09 20.21 1.29
C GLU A 106 -4.65 20.70 1.35
N ASN A 107 -4.13 20.99 2.55
CA ASN A 107 -2.75 21.41 2.74
C ASN A 107 -1.75 20.36 2.24
N MET A 108 -2.00 19.08 2.52
CA MET A 108 -1.13 17.99 2.08
C MET A 108 -1.21 17.77 0.57
N LYS A 109 -2.37 17.98 -0.05
CA LYS A 109 -2.51 17.96 -1.50
C LYS A 109 -1.65 19.05 -2.14
N ASP A 110 -1.79 20.30 -1.70
CA ASP A 110 -1.02 21.43 -2.23
C ASP A 110 0.49 21.19 -2.07
N LEU A 111 0.89 20.63 -0.93
CA LEU A 111 2.29 20.28 -0.66
C LEU A 111 2.79 19.16 -1.58
N MET A 112 1.98 18.13 -1.80
CA MET A 112 2.28 17.03 -2.73
C MET A 112 2.40 17.54 -4.17
N GLU A 113 1.52 18.45 -4.60
CA GLU A 113 1.61 19.09 -5.92
C GLU A 113 2.88 19.94 -6.05
N MET A 114 3.16 20.77 -5.05
CA MET A 114 4.31 21.66 -5.07
C MET A 114 5.63 20.88 -5.13
N ARG A 115 5.78 19.81 -4.34
CA ARG A 115 7.03 19.05 -4.24
C ARG A 115 7.16 17.93 -5.28
N PHE A 116 6.04 17.29 -5.63
CA PHE A 116 6.03 16.06 -6.41
C PHE A 116 5.07 16.09 -7.60
N GLY A 117 4.55 17.26 -8.00
CA GLY A 117 3.61 17.38 -9.11
C GLY A 117 4.11 16.74 -10.41
N TRP A 118 5.40 16.85 -10.70
CA TRP A 118 6.01 16.19 -11.86
C TRP A 118 5.96 14.65 -11.76
N LEU A 119 6.14 14.09 -10.57
CA LEU A 119 6.09 12.65 -10.32
C LEU A 119 4.65 12.16 -10.42
N LEU A 120 3.71 12.90 -9.82
CA LEU A 120 2.28 12.61 -9.86
C LEU A 120 1.75 12.58 -11.29
N GLN A 121 2.16 13.52 -12.14
CA GLN A 121 1.82 13.52 -13.57
C GLN A 121 2.35 12.27 -14.30
N ARG A 122 3.56 11.79 -13.97
CA ARG A 122 4.09 10.55 -14.57
C ARG A 122 3.32 9.32 -14.11
N VAL A 123 3.00 9.25 -12.81
CA VAL A 123 2.17 8.17 -12.24
C VAL A 123 0.80 8.14 -12.92
N GLU A 124 0.14 9.29 -13.00
CA GLU A 124 -1.15 9.46 -13.66
C GLU A 124 -1.10 8.99 -15.12
N ALA A 125 -0.09 9.41 -15.89
CA ALA A 125 0.09 9.01 -17.28
C ALA A 125 0.29 7.50 -17.44
N GLN A 126 1.03 6.85 -16.54
CA GLN A 126 1.22 5.39 -16.58
C GLN A 126 -0.05 4.64 -16.19
N LEU A 127 -0.75 5.08 -15.14
CA LEU A 127 -2.03 4.49 -14.74
C LEU A 127 -3.08 4.62 -15.85
N ALA A 128 -3.22 5.80 -16.46
CA ALA A 128 -4.17 6.03 -17.56
C ALA A 128 -3.90 5.11 -18.77
N ARG A 129 -2.64 4.78 -19.06
CA ARG A 129 -2.29 3.82 -20.11
C ARG A 129 -2.64 2.39 -19.72
N ALA A 130 -2.33 2.00 -18.48
CA ALA A 130 -2.57 0.64 -17.99
C ALA A 130 -4.06 0.30 -17.91
N VAL A 131 -4.88 1.27 -17.51
CA VAL A 131 -6.32 1.06 -17.32
C VAL A 131 -7.18 1.50 -18.50
N ALA A 132 -6.58 1.86 -19.64
CA ALA A 132 -7.33 2.26 -20.82
C ALA A 132 -8.26 1.13 -21.33
N PRO A 133 -9.46 1.44 -21.85
CA PRO A 133 -9.92 2.77 -22.26
C PRO A 133 -10.59 3.60 -21.16
N GLU A 134 -10.79 3.07 -19.96
CA GLU A 134 -11.47 3.78 -18.89
C GLU A 134 -10.67 5.01 -18.43
N PRO A 135 -11.30 6.20 -18.30
CA PRO A 135 -10.64 7.38 -17.76
C PRO A 135 -10.31 7.21 -16.27
N ILE A 136 -9.36 8.01 -15.80
CA ILE A 136 -9.00 8.11 -14.38
C ILE A 136 -9.38 9.48 -13.82
N GLU A 137 -9.71 9.53 -12.53
CA GLU A 137 -10.03 10.75 -11.79
C GLU A 137 -9.52 10.63 -10.35
N TRP A 138 -8.74 11.62 -9.89
CA TRP A 138 -8.27 11.68 -8.51
C TRP A 138 -9.37 12.20 -7.57
N MET A 139 -9.78 11.35 -6.62
CA MET A 139 -10.58 11.76 -5.46
C MET A 139 -9.69 12.25 -4.30
N SER A 140 -8.52 11.64 -4.14
CA SER A 140 -7.45 12.08 -3.22
C SER A 140 -6.10 11.74 -3.84
N TYR A 141 -5.05 12.42 -3.42
CA TYR A 141 -3.70 12.17 -3.95
C TYR A 141 -3.08 10.95 -3.27
N PRO A 142 -2.16 10.24 -3.96
CA PRO A 142 -1.40 9.18 -3.33
C PRO A 142 -0.52 9.74 -2.20
N TYR A 143 -0.02 8.86 -1.35
CA TYR A 143 0.84 9.22 -0.23
C TYR A 143 2.18 8.50 -0.32
N LEU A 144 3.22 9.15 0.22
CA LEU A 144 4.50 8.51 0.49
C LEU A 144 4.42 7.77 1.82
N LYS A 145 4.88 6.52 1.84
CA LYS A 145 5.00 5.69 3.03
C LYS A 145 6.45 5.30 3.24
N MET A 146 6.95 5.60 4.44
CA MET A 146 8.31 5.28 4.85
C MET A 146 8.31 4.30 6.02
N HIS A 147 9.19 3.32 5.94
CA HIS A 147 9.59 2.46 7.06
C HIS A 147 11.09 2.56 7.27
N ARG A 148 11.50 2.64 8.54
CA ARG A 148 12.89 2.84 8.93
C ARG A 148 13.49 1.57 9.53
N GLY A 149 14.72 1.25 9.18
CA GLY A 149 15.47 0.15 9.77
C GLY A 149 16.10 0.48 11.13
N ASP A 150 16.25 1.74 11.51
CA ASP A 150 16.92 2.14 12.76
C ASP A 150 16.21 1.69 14.03
N CYS A 151 14.90 1.42 13.94
CA CYS A 151 14.16 0.78 15.02
C CYS A 151 14.65 -0.64 15.37
N LEU A 152 15.52 -1.27 14.55
CA LEU A 152 15.95 -2.65 14.70
C LEU A 152 17.20 -2.84 15.58
N ASP A 153 18.04 -1.81 15.71
CA ASP A 153 19.30 -1.91 16.45
C ASP A 153 19.06 -2.16 17.94
N ASP A 154 18.08 -1.45 18.50
CA ASP A 154 17.70 -1.55 19.91
C ASP A 154 16.82 -2.77 20.22
N LEU A 155 16.27 -3.43 19.20
CA LEU A 155 15.32 -4.53 19.40
C LEU A 155 16.02 -5.85 19.73
N PRO A 156 15.63 -6.51 20.84
CA PRO A 156 16.08 -7.86 21.13
C PRO A 156 15.83 -8.79 19.93
N GLN A 157 16.77 -9.71 19.67
CA GLN A 157 16.77 -10.57 18.48
C GLN A 157 15.42 -11.27 18.25
N GLN A 158 14.76 -11.72 19.32
CA GLN A 158 13.45 -12.37 19.27
C GLN A 158 12.32 -11.48 18.70
N PHE A 159 12.44 -10.15 18.76
CA PHE A 159 11.45 -9.19 18.25
C PHE A 159 11.79 -8.67 16.86
N ARG A 160 13.02 -8.87 16.36
CA ARG A 160 13.41 -8.44 15.00
C ARG A 160 12.50 -9.05 13.93
N LYS A 161 12.06 -10.30 14.10
CA LYS A 161 11.11 -10.94 13.17
C LYS A 161 9.76 -10.21 13.11
N LEU A 162 9.29 -9.67 14.23
CA LEU A 162 8.04 -8.90 14.29
C LEU A 162 8.23 -7.54 13.59
N ALA A 163 9.34 -6.86 13.85
CA ALA A 163 9.67 -5.59 13.19
C ALA A 163 9.86 -5.72 11.67
N LEU A 164 10.27 -6.90 11.22
CA LEU A 164 10.38 -7.25 9.81
C LEU A 164 9.03 -7.53 9.13
N GLN A 165 7.96 -7.78 9.88
CA GLN A 165 6.61 -7.99 9.36
C GLN A 165 5.86 -6.66 9.29
N VAL A 166 6.33 -5.82 8.37
CA VAL A 166 5.95 -4.41 8.22
C VAL A 166 4.44 -4.20 8.00
N ALA A 167 3.79 -5.13 7.30
CA ALA A 167 2.35 -5.21 7.22
C ALA A 167 1.95 -6.69 7.16
N PRO A 168 1.07 -7.18 8.06
CA PRO A 168 0.59 -8.55 7.99
C PRO A 168 -0.21 -8.77 6.69
N PRO A 169 -0.49 -10.03 6.32
CA PRO A 169 -1.39 -10.30 5.20
C PRO A 169 -2.72 -9.57 5.35
N HIS A 170 -3.06 -8.76 4.37
CA HIS A 170 -4.27 -7.96 4.31
C HIS A 170 -4.74 -7.81 2.87
N ARG A 171 -5.81 -7.04 2.71
CA ARG A 171 -6.32 -6.53 1.45
C ARG A 171 -6.67 -5.07 1.63
N ASP A 172 -6.70 -4.33 0.54
CA ASP A 172 -7.09 -2.93 0.58
C ASP A 172 -8.62 -2.84 0.55
N MET A 173 -9.19 -2.28 1.60
CA MET A 173 -10.65 -2.07 1.72
C MET A 173 -11.02 -0.60 1.83
N GLN A 174 -10.05 0.29 1.68
CA GLN A 174 -10.21 1.75 1.74
C GLN A 174 -11.31 2.21 0.77
N TYR A 175 -11.47 1.54 -0.39
CA TYR A 175 -12.51 1.84 -1.38
C TYR A 175 -13.95 1.75 -0.84
N THR A 176 -14.17 0.96 0.22
CA THR A 176 -15.53 0.69 0.72
C THR A 176 -16.23 1.93 1.26
N ILE A 177 -15.48 2.99 1.61
CA ILE A 177 -16.03 4.28 2.03
C ILE A 177 -16.74 5.01 0.88
N TYR A 178 -16.41 4.70 -0.37
CA TYR A 178 -16.99 5.30 -1.57
C TYR A 178 -18.17 4.48 -2.15
N LEU A 179 -18.52 3.36 -1.52
CA LEU A 179 -19.59 2.48 -2.00
C LEU A 179 -20.89 2.74 -1.24
N GLU A 180 -21.82 3.48 -1.87
CA GLU A 180 -23.14 3.81 -1.28
C GLU A 180 -24.01 2.59 -0.95
N ASN A 181 -23.75 1.42 -1.56
CA ASN A 181 -24.55 0.20 -1.37
C ASN A 181 -23.72 -1.09 -1.21
N LYS A 182 -22.45 -0.99 -0.79
CA LYS A 182 -21.53 -2.14 -0.66
C LYS A 182 -21.52 -3.03 -1.90
N GLN A 183 -21.44 -2.42 -3.09
CA GLN A 183 -21.34 -3.12 -4.36
C GLN A 183 -20.13 -4.09 -4.28
N GLN A 184 -20.40 -5.40 -4.13
CA GLN A 184 -19.38 -6.37 -3.76
C GLN A 184 -18.41 -6.72 -4.90
N ASP A 185 -18.76 -6.32 -6.12
CA ASP A 185 -18.07 -6.72 -7.35
C ASP A 185 -17.38 -5.54 -8.05
N ALA A 186 -17.11 -4.44 -7.32
CA ALA A 186 -16.37 -3.32 -7.88
C ALA A 186 -14.93 -3.74 -8.19
N GLN A 187 -14.41 -3.36 -9.36
CA GLN A 187 -13.02 -3.62 -9.68
C GLN A 187 -12.14 -2.66 -8.88
N THR A 188 -11.10 -3.23 -8.25
CA THR A 188 -10.18 -2.49 -7.41
C THR A 188 -8.77 -2.57 -7.99
N LEU A 189 -8.03 -1.50 -7.75
CA LEU A 189 -6.65 -1.34 -8.19
C LEU A 189 -5.84 -0.79 -7.02
N THR A 190 -4.61 -1.26 -6.89
CA THR A 190 -3.63 -0.72 -5.96
C THR A 190 -2.32 -0.57 -6.70
N PHE A 191 -1.67 0.56 -6.51
CA PHE A 191 -0.35 0.82 -7.06
C PHE A 191 0.66 1.13 -5.96
N THR A 192 1.88 0.66 -6.16
CA THR A 192 3.01 0.96 -5.29
C THR A 192 4.22 1.25 -6.14
N LEU A 193 4.71 2.48 -6.08
CA LEU A 193 5.95 2.91 -6.72
C LEU A 193 7.06 2.94 -5.67
N PRO A 194 8.05 2.02 -5.73
CA PRO A 194 9.21 2.09 -4.89
C PRO A 194 10.09 3.27 -5.28
N ILE A 195 10.42 4.11 -4.31
CA ILE A 195 11.37 5.22 -4.45
C ILE A 195 12.72 4.81 -3.87
N LYS A 196 12.70 4.25 -2.66
CA LYS A 196 13.87 3.72 -1.96
C LYS A 196 13.56 2.35 -1.39
N VAL A 197 14.51 1.42 -1.57
CA VAL A 197 14.40 0.04 -1.13
C VAL A 197 15.55 -0.25 -0.16
N PRO A 198 15.33 -1.02 0.92
CA PRO A 198 16.40 -1.50 1.80
C PRO A 198 17.52 -2.20 1.03
N SER A 199 18.73 -2.17 1.56
CA SER A 199 19.93 -2.78 0.96
C SER A 199 19.80 -4.29 0.73
N GLY A 200 19.11 -5.01 1.62
CA GLY A 200 18.78 -6.42 1.43
C GLY A 200 17.52 -6.68 0.60
N GLY A 201 16.95 -5.64 -0.01
CA GLY A 201 15.73 -5.70 -0.78
C GLY A 201 14.47 -5.59 0.09
N ALA A 202 13.37 -5.28 -0.58
CA ALA A 202 12.01 -5.37 -0.05
C ALA A 202 11.08 -5.69 -1.21
N GLY A 203 9.82 -5.97 -0.91
CA GLY A 203 8.88 -6.37 -1.93
C GLY A 203 7.46 -6.46 -1.42
N LEU A 204 6.65 -7.14 -2.20
CA LEU A 204 5.29 -7.49 -1.88
C LEU A 204 5.10 -8.99 -2.00
N ARG A 205 4.55 -9.60 -0.96
CA ARG A 205 4.10 -10.98 -0.98
C ARG A 205 2.68 -11.03 -1.49
N MET A 206 2.49 -11.64 -2.65
CA MET A 206 1.18 -11.83 -3.29
C MET A 206 0.73 -13.26 -3.06
N PHE A 207 -0.41 -13.45 -2.38
CA PHE A 207 -0.97 -14.77 -2.16
C PHE A 207 -1.91 -15.15 -3.30
N GLU A 208 -2.01 -16.44 -3.62
CA GLU A 208 -3.02 -16.98 -4.53
C GLU A 208 -4.38 -17.07 -3.85
N ALA A 209 -4.84 -15.93 -3.32
CA ALA A 209 -6.09 -15.80 -2.62
C ALA A 209 -6.74 -14.45 -2.95
N TRP A 210 -7.90 -14.53 -3.57
CA TRP A 210 -8.75 -13.41 -3.90
C TRP A 210 -9.98 -13.42 -3.02
N MET A 211 -10.65 -12.28 -2.91
CA MET A 211 -11.89 -12.21 -2.18
C MET A 211 -13.01 -13.00 -2.89
N ASP A 212 -13.24 -14.22 -2.43
CA ASP A 212 -14.48 -14.94 -2.70
C ASP A 212 -15.33 -15.06 -1.41
N LYS A 213 -16.57 -15.53 -1.56
CA LYS A 213 -17.49 -15.74 -0.42
C LYS A 213 -16.93 -16.71 0.62
N LYS A 214 -15.96 -17.58 0.27
CA LYS A 214 -15.36 -18.57 1.16
C LYS A 214 -14.29 -17.91 2.05
N ILE A 215 -13.43 -17.07 1.48
CA ILE A 215 -12.47 -16.26 2.24
C ILE A 215 -13.20 -15.25 3.12
N GLN A 216 -14.25 -14.58 2.65
CA GLN A 216 -15.07 -13.68 3.49
C GLN A 216 -15.59 -14.36 4.77
N ARG A 217 -15.99 -15.63 4.68
CA ARG A 217 -16.48 -16.41 5.83
C ARG A 217 -15.36 -16.80 6.80
N LEU A 218 -14.14 -17.03 6.30
CA LEU A 218 -12.98 -17.41 7.10
C LEU A 218 -12.32 -16.23 7.82
N VAL A 219 -12.34 -15.04 7.21
CA VAL A 219 -11.69 -13.84 7.75
C VAL A 219 -12.66 -12.98 8.59
N GLY A 220 -13.96 -13.28 8.56
CA GLY A 220 -15.00 -12.63 9.36
C GLY A 220 -15.59 -11.40 8.65
N GLN A 221 -16.91 -11.18 8.84
CA GLN A 221 -17.67 -10.11 8.16
C GLN A 221 -17.56 -8.72 8.83
N LYS A 222 -17.00 -8.62 10.04
CA LYS A 222 -17.02 -7.37 10.80
C LYS A 222 -15.82 -6.50 10.48
N GLY A 223 -15.97 -5.66 9.45
CA GLY A 223 -15.49 -4.27 9.38
C GLY A 223 -13.99 -3.98 9.54
N ASN A 224 -13.44 -3.32 8.52
CA ASN A 224 -12.24 -2.47 8.52
C ASN A 224 -10.94 -3.13 8.99
N VAL A 225 -10.09 -3.48 8.00
CA VAL A 225 -8.68 -3.85 8.13
C VAL A 225 -8.43 -4.70 9.38
N LEU A 226 -9.13 -5.82 9.53
CA LEU A 226 -8.79 -6.73 10.62
C LEU A 226 -7.55 -7.52 10.18
N PRO A 227 -6.48 -7.55 11.00
CA PRO A 227 -5.51 -8.61 10.89
C PRO A 227 -6.30 -9.91 10.91
N VAL A 228 -5.95 -10.75 9.95
CA VAL A 228 -6.40 -12.12 9.84
C VAL A 228 -6.30 -12.74 11.26
N GLY A 229 -7.43 -12.93 11.96
CA GLY A 229 -7.46 -13.44 13.32
C GLY A 229 -6.66 -14.75 13.48
N LYS A 230 -6.35 -15.18 14.71
CA LYS A 230 -5.44 -16.33 14.95
C LYS A 230 -5.70 -17.57 14.06
N ASN A 231 -6.96 -17.91 13.83
CA ASN A 231 -7.36 -19.04 12.98
C ASN A 231 -7.11 -18.80 11.49
N SER A 232 -7.27 -17.57 11.03
CA SER A 232 -7.06 -17.22 9.64
C SER A 232 -5.58 -16.97 9.35
N ASN A 233 -4.73 -16.58 10.32
CA ASN A 233 -3.27 -16.48 10.11
C ASN A 233 -2.66 -17.85 9.82
N ALA A 234 -3.13 -18.88 10.52
CA ALA A 234 -2.76 -20.26 10.23
C ALA A 234 -3.17 -20.67 8.80
N TYR A 235 -4.37 -20.30 8.37
CA TYR A 235 -4.83 -20.53 7.00
C TYR A 235 -3.98 -19.78 5.97
N VAL A 236 -3.78 -18.47 6.14
CA VAL A 236 -3.02 -17.63 5.21
C VAL A 236 -1.56 -18.07 5.11
N SER A 237 -0.96 -18.55 6.20
CA SER A 237 0.41 -19.08 6.19
C SER A 237 0.61 -20.33 5.32
N GLN A 238 -0.48 -21.00 4.95
CA GLN A 238 -0.46 -22.20 4.10
C GLN A 238 -0.82 -21.90 2.64
N LEU A 239 -1.26 -20.67 2.34
CA LEU A 239 -1.60 -20.29 0.98
C LEU A 239 -0.35 -20.22 0.11
N PRO A 240 -0.40 -20.68 -1.14
CA PRO A 240 0.64 -20.39 -2.12
C PRO A 240 0.83 -18.88 -2.22
N PHE A 241 2.08 -18.46 -2.35
CA PHE A 241 2.42 -17.06 -2.53
C PHE A 241 3.65 -16.91 -3.42
N GLN A 242 3.78 -15.73 -3.99
CA GLN A 242 4.99 -15.26 -4.66
C GLN A 242 5.47 -13.98 -3.99
N ASP A 243 6.78 -13.85 -3.81
CA ASP A 243 7.40 -12.59 -3.41
C ASP A 243 7.81 -11.82 -4.67
N VAL A 244 7.32 -10.59 -4.79
CA VAL A 244 7.59 -9.68 -5.90
C VAL A 244 8.54 -8.61 -5.41
N GLU A 245 9.73 -8.55 -5.98
CA GLU A 245 10.75 -7.61 -5.57
C GLU A 245 10.41 -6.18 -6.01
N TYR A 246 10.67 -5.22 -5.12
CA TYR A 246 10.60 -3.81 -5.44
C TYR A 246 11.88 -3.35 -6.12
N LEU A 247 11.70 -2.67 -7.24
CA LEU A 247 12.77 -1.99 -7.96
C LEU A 247 12.44 -0.49 -7.97
N PRO A 248 13.36 0.39 -7.53
CA PRO A 248 13.16 1.83 -7.59
C PRO A 248 12.71 2.30 -8.98
N GLY A 249 11.69 3.15 -9.04
CA GLY A 249 11.14 3.67 -10.30
C GLY A 249 10.20 2.72 -11.05
N ARG A 250 10.01 1.47 -10.59
CA ARG A 250 9.09 0.50 -11.20
C ARG A 250 7.84 0.32 -10.35
N MET A 251 6.74 0.88 -10.81
CA MET A 251 5.45 0.82 -10.13
C MET A 251 4.81 -0.56 -10.29
N LEU A 252 4.48 -1.20 -9.18
CA LEU A 252 3.68 -2.41 -9.17
C LEU A 252 2.20 -2.02 -9.20
N LEU A 253 1.43 -2.70 -10.04
CA LEU A 253 -0.02 -2.56 -10.17
C LEU A 253 -0.70 -3.91 -9.95
N PHE A 254 -1.69 -3.96 -9.06
CA PHE A 254 -2.42 -5.18 -8.73
C PHE A 254 -3.84 -4.89 -8.25
N SER A 255 -4.65 -5.93 -8.01
CA SER A 255 -5.99 -5.78 -7.44
C SER A 255 -5.94 -5.62 -5.92
N GLY A 256 -6.60 -4.60 -5.38
CA GLY A 256 -6.71 -4.39 -3.93
C GLY A 256 -7.42 -5.56 -3.20
N ASP A 257 -8.22 -6.35 -3.91
CA ASP A 257 -8.92 -7.52 -3.36
C ASP A 257 -8.05 -8.79 -3.28
N GLN A 258 -6.86 -8.79 -3.88
CA GLN A 258 -5.91 -9.88 -3.72
C GLN A 258 -5.23 -9.78 -2.36
N MET A 259 -5.17 -10.88 -1.62
CA MET A 259 -4.45 -10.94 -0.35
C MET A 259 -2.97 -10.70 -0.58
N HIS A 260 -2.40 -9.77 0.17
CA HIS A 260 -0.99 -9.39 0.05
C HIS A 260 -0.39 -8.95 1.38
N ALA A 261 0.93 -8.97 1.47
CA ALA A 261 1.68 -8.48 2.62
C ALA A 261 2.95 -7.77 2.15
N VAL A 262 3.51 -6.85 2.94
CA VAL A 262 4.85 -6.35 2.65
C VAL A 262 5.84 -7.50 2.89
N SER A 263 6.67 -7.83 1.90
CA SER A 263 7.68 -8.88 2.06
C SER A 263 8.69 -8.44 3.13
N PRO A 264 9.08 -9.34 4.06
CA PRO A 264 10.06 -9.02 5.09
C PRO A 264 11.39 -8.56 4.48
N TYR A 265 12.05 -7.58 5.12
CA TYR A 265 13.39 -7.19 4.70
C TYR A 265 14.36 -8.34 4.93
N LYS A 266 15.22 -8.61 3.94
CA LYS A 266 16.32 -9.56 4.13
C LYS A 266 17.45 -8.80 4.80
N ASN A 267 17.97 -9.29 5.91
CA ASN A 267 19.15 -8.72 6.59
C ASN A 267 19.13 -7.18 6.76
N PRO A 268 18.06 -6.61 7.34
CA PRO A 268 17.94 -5.16 7.45
C PRO A 268 19.06 -4.56 8.32
N VAL A 269 19.50 -3.36 7.95
CA VAL A 269 20.41 -2.52 8.74
C VAL A 269 19.74 -1.21 9.15
N SER A 270 20.27 -0.50 10.14
CA SER A 270 19.64 0.70 10.67
C SER A 270 19.53 1.86 9.70
N SER A 271 20.43 1.94 8.72
CA SER A 271 20.36 2.91 7.63
C SER A 271 19.31 2.56 6.57
N ASP A 272 18.72 1.36 6.59
CA ASP A 272 17.75 0.97 5.58
C ASP A 272 16.48 1.81 5.68
N ARG A 273 15.94 2.14 4.51
CA ARG A 273 14.66 2.80 4.33
C ARG A 273 13.88 2.10 3.23
N ARG A 274 12.60 1.87 3.47
CA ARG A 274 11.63 1.58 2.42
C ARG A 274 10.75 2.79 2.26
N ILE A 275 10.89 3.50 1.14
CA ILE A 275 10.05 4.65 0.79
C ILE A 275 9.30 4.30 -0.49
N VAL A 276 7.98 4.36 -0.43
CA VAL A 276 7.10 4.04 -1.55
C VAL A 276 6.04 5.13 -1.71
N LEU A 277 5.66 5.45 -2.94
CA LEU A 277 4.43 6.18 -3.24
C LEU A 277 3.31 5.17 -3.46
N GLN A 278 2.22 5.29 -2.74
CA GLN A 278 1.12 4.34 -2.75
C GLN A 278 -0.22 5.02 -2.95
N GLY A 279 -1.12 4.31 -3.62
CA GLY A 279 -2.51 4.69 -3.75
C GLY A 279 -3.33 3.53 -4.30
N HIS A 280 -4.63 3.79 -4.39
CA HIS A 280 -5.64 2.81 -4.72
C HIS A 280 -6.59 3.38 -5.76
N GLY A 281 -7.40 2.51 -6.35
CA GLY A 281 -8.40 2.86 -7.34
C GLY A 281 -9.61 1.95 -7.23
N ILE A 282 -10.77 2.50 -7.58
CA ILE A 282 -12.01 1.75 -7.76
C ILE A 282 -12.69 2.17 -9.06
N LEU A 283 -13.11 1.20 -9.87
CA LEU A 283 -13.85 1.48 -11.09
C LEU A 283 -15.33 1.73 -10.76
N LEU A 284 -15.78 2.98 -10.89
CA LEU A 284 -17.16 3.40 -10.65
C LEU A 284 -17.72 4.07 -11.90
N ASN A 285 -18.86 3.57 -12.37
CA ASN A 285 -19.57 4.12 -13.54
C ASN A 285 -18.67 4.31 -14.78
N GLY A 286 -17.75 3.38 -15.01
CA GLY A 286 -16.82 3.42 -16.14
C GLY A 286 -15.65 4.40 -15.99
N THR A 287 -15.41 4.95 -14.78
CA THR A 287 -14.26 5.81 -14.47
C THR A 287 -13.50 5.24 -13.28
N TRP A 288 -12.18 5.13 -13.37
CA TRP A 288 -11.33 4.78 -12.24
C TRP A 288 -11.19 5.98 -11.31
N LYS A 289 -11.73 5.83 -10.10
CA LYS A 289 -11.61 6.82 -9.04
C LYS A 289 -10.39 6.48 -8.18
N LEU A 290 -9.36 7.31 -8.25
CA LEU A 290 -8.07 7.10 -7.58
C LEU A 290 -8.00 7.84 -6.24
N PHE A 291 -7.37 7.24 -5.23
CA PHE A 291 -7.26 7.82 -3.89
C PHE A 291 -6.08 7.23 -3.11
N GLY A 292 -5.48 8.03 -2.22
CA GLY A 292 -4.52 7.59 -1.20
C GLY A 292 -5.15 7.46 0.17
#